data_AF-A0A933TEJ9-F1
#
_entry.id   AF-A0A933TEJ9-F1
#
_cell.length_a   1.000
_cell.length_b   1.000
_cell.length_c   1.000
_cell.angle_alpha   90.00
_cell.angle_beta   90.00
_cell.angle_gamma   90.00
#
_symmetry.space_group_name_H-M   'P 1'
#
loop_
_entity.id
_entity.type
_entity.pdbx_description
1 polymer ?
#
loop_
_entity_poly.entity_id
_entity_poly.type
_entity_poly.pdbx_seq_one_letter_code
_entity_poly.pdbx_strand_id
1 'polypeptide(L)'
;LKGIDELPAKDLLQLADGLVRKSVWVVGGDGWAYDIGYGGLDHVLRSGKNVKVLVLDTEVYSNTGGQASKATPRAATARFATSGKKTPRKDLALTALGYGNCYVARVAMGASDAQTVKAFVEAEAYDGPAIIIAYSHCIAHGFPIEEGKGLEHQKLAVDCGYWPLMRFNPALVLQGKNPLQIDSKPGKIPVEQYLGAEQRYKVLHATDPEEAHRLAALAAEDVQYTWKVLEGLQKTFEPAAAGSAGAGSPALLAKTCQTN
;
A
#
# COMPACT_ATOMS: atom_id res chain seq x y z
N LEU A 1 1.11 -18.24 39.36
CA LEU A 1 1.74 -16.97 39.83
C LEU A 1 0.85 -16.21 40.81
N LYS A 2 -0.36 -15.73 40.46
CA LYS A 2 -1.23 -14.93 41.36
C LYS A 2 -1.60 -15.53 42.74
N GLY A 3 -1.51 -16.85 42.92
CA GLY A 3 -1.85 -17.52 44.18
C GLY A 3 -0.65 -18.06 44.98
N ILE A 4 0.57 -17.68 44.61
CA ILE A 4 1.80 -18.17 45.26
C ILE A 4 2.45 -16.98 45.98
N ASP A 5 2.59 -17.07 47.31
CA ASP A 5 3.08 -15.98 48.16
C ASP A 5 4.62 -16.01 48.36
N GLU A 6 5.34 -16.51 47.38
CA GLU A 6 6.81 -16.53 47.38
C GLU A 6 7.35 -15.34 46.59
N LEU A 7 8.45 -14.73 47.06
CA LEU A 7 9.08 -13.58 46.41
C LEU A 7 9.39 -13.84 44.91
N PRO A 8 9.97 -14.99 44.50
CA PRO A 8 10.20 -15.27 43.09
C PRO A 8 8.93 -15.30 42.23
N ALA A 9 7.80 -15.74 42.81
CA ALA A 9 6.53 -15.78 42.10
C ALA A 9 5.93 -14.39 41.90
N LYS A 10 6.14 -13.47 42.85
CA LYS A 10 5.75 -12.06 42.74
C LYS A 10 6.60 -11.32 41.71
N ASP A 11 7.92 -11.53 41.72
CA ASP A 11 8.84 -10.92 40.76
C ASP A 11 8.55 -11.38 39.33
N LEU A 12 8.33 -12.68 39.12
CA LEU A 12 7.96 -13.22 37.82
C LEU A 12 6.60 -12.72 37.36
N LEU A 13 5.63 -12.53 38.27
CA LEU A 13 4.31 -11.99 37.92
C LEU A 13 4.40 -10.57 37.37
N GLN A 14 5.33 -9.73 37.87
CA GLN A 14 5.55 -8.38 37.34
C GLN A 14 6.14 -8.39 35.92
N LEU A 15 6.91 -9.42 35.57
CA LEU A 15 7.56 -9.55 34.26
C LEU A 15 6.77 -10.39 33.26
N ALA A 16 5.77 -11.16 33.72
CA ALA A 16 5.04 -12.14 32.91
C ALA A 16 4.44 -11.54 31.63
N ASP A 17 3.91 -10.31 31.71
CA ASP A 17 3.35 -9.62 30.54
C ASP A 17 4.40 -9.28 29.48
N GLY A 18 5.65 -9.05 29.89
CA GLY A 18 6.78 -8.76 29.00
C GLY A 18 7.36 -10.01 28.32
N LEU A 19 7.05 -11.21 28.82
CA LEU A 19 7.50 -12.48 28.22
C LEU A 19 6.68 -12.86 26.97
N VAL A 20 5.48 -12.28 26.82
CA VAL A 20 4.66 -12.48 25.62
C VAL A 20 5.16 -11.58 24.50
N ARG A 21 5.55 -12.17 23.36
CA ARG A 21 5.89 -11.42 22.14
C ARG A 21 4.78 -10.42 21.82
N LYS A 22 5.15 -9.15 21.65
CA LYS A 22 4.22 -8.07 21.24
C LYS A 22 4.34 -7.82 19.75
N SER A 23 3.21 -7.51 19.12
CA SER A 23 3.16 -7.06 17.72
C SER A 23 2.99 -5.54 17.73
N VAL A 24 3.98 -4.81 17.21
CA VAL A 24 3.98 -3.34 17.22
C VAL A 24 3.41 -2.82 15.90
N TRP A 25 2.27 -2.14 15.98
CA TRP A 25 1.59 -1.57 14.82
C TRP A 25 1.58 -0.04 14.86
N VAL A 26 1.95 0.57 13.74
CA VAL A 26 1.79 2.01 13.47
C VAL A 26 0.67 2.15 12.45
N VAL A 27 -0.41 2.83 12.84
CA VAL A 27 -1.59 3.00 12.00
C VAL A 27 -1.78 4.48 11.69
N GLY A 28 -1.98 4.83 10.42
CA GLY A 28 -2.24 6.20 10.02
C GLY A 28 -2.84 6.31 8.63
N GLY A 29 -3.34 7.50 8.30
CA GLY A 29 -3.90 7.80 6.98
C GLY A 29 -2.82 8.18 5.95
N ASP A 30 -3.25 8.42 4.71
CA ASP A 30 -2.35 8.84 3.64
C ASP A 30 -1.66 10.17 3.91
N GLY A 31 -2.32 11.14 4.53
CA GLY A 31 -1.68 12.41 4.85
C GLY A 31 -0.48 12.31 5.79
N TRP A 32 -0.52 11.37 6.73
CA TRP A 32 0.65 11.07 7.56
C TRP A 32 1.73 10.35 6.73
N ALA A 33 1.38 9.24 6.09
CA ALA A 33 2.37 8.36 5.47
C ALA A 33 3.04 8.96 4.22
N TYR A 34 2.31 9.76 3.43
CA TYR A 34 2.79 10.31 2.17
C TYR A 34 3.42 11.68 2.33
N ASP A 35 2.95 12.48 3.30
CA ASP A 35 3.37 13.87 3.49
C ASP A 35 4.19 14.08 4.77
N ILE A 36 3.54 14.49 5.86
CA ILE A 36 4.22 15.03 7.06
C ILE A 36 5.06 13.98 7.79
N GLY A 37 4.58 12.73 7.81
CA GLY A 37 5.24 11.61 8.48
C GLY A 37 6.18 10.82 7.59
N TYR A 38 6.25 11.13 6.28
CA TYR A 38 7.00 10.30 5.32
C TYR A 38 8.48 10.16 5.68
N GLY A 39 9.15 11.24 6.10
CA GLY A 39 10.57 11.18 6.45
C GLY A 39 10.86 10.27 7.65
N GLY A 40 9.97 10.25 8.65
CA GLY A 40 10.09 9.32 9.78
C GLY A 40 9.73 7.88 9.39
N LEU A 41 8.69 7.72 8.56
CA LEU A 41 8.28 6.42 8.04
C LEU A 41 9.41 5.77 7.23
N ASP A 42 10.02 6.51 6.30
CA ASP A 42 11.18 6.11 5.49
C ASP A 42 12.31 5.55 6.38
N HIS A 43 12.67 6.30 7.43
CA HIS A 43 13.69 5.88 8.38
C HIS A 43 13.33 4.60 9.13
N VAL A 44 12.09 4.47 9.60
CA VAL A 44 11.61 3.26 10.32
C VAL A 44 11.61 2.05 9.39
N LEU A 45 11.12 2.18 8.16
CA LEU A 45 11.10 1.08 7.19
C LEU A 45 12.52 0.63 6.79
N ARG A 46 13.51 1.53 6.84
CA ARG A 46 14.91 1.16 6.56
C ARG A 46 15.62 0.53 7.76
N SER A 47 15.15 0.77 8.98
CA SER A 47 15.84 0.41 10.22
C SER A 47 16.04 -1.09 10.46
N GLY A 48 15.32 -1.96 9.74
CA GLY A 48 15.33 -3.41 9.95
C GLY A 48 14.56 -3.86 11.21
N LYS A 49 14.00 -2.92 12.00
CA LYS A 49 13.23 -3.27 13.20
C LYS A 49 11.89 -3.90 12.85
N ASN A 50 11.47 -4.86 13.66
CA ASN A 50 10.20 -5.57 13.49
C ASN A 50 9.02 -4.69 13.93
N VAL A 51 8.56 -3.86 13.00
CA VAL A 51 7.42 -2.92 13.16
C VAL A 51 6.50 -3.07 11.95
N LYS A 52 5.19 -3.07 12.19
CA LYS A 52 4.16 -3.20 11.17
C LYS A 52 3.47 -1.87 10.96
N VAL A 53 3.41 -1.41 9.72
CA VAL A 53 2.77 -0.15 9.35
C VAL A 53 1.52 -0.45 8.56
N LEU A 54 0.39 0.11 8.97
CA LEU A 54 -0.86 0.09 8.23
C LEU A 54 -1.20 1.52 7.80
N VAL A 55 -1.19 1.75 6.49
CA VAL A 55 -1.61 3.00 5.88
C VAL A 55 -3.04 2.84 5.35
N LEU A 56 -3.97 3.58 5.92
CA LEU A 56 -5.35 3.69 5.48
C LEU A 56 -5.43 4.79 4.42
N ASP A 57 -5.28 4.41 3.16
CA ASP A 57 -5.15 5.36 2.06
C ASP A 57 -6.52 5.83 1.57
N THR A 58 -6.90 7.04 1.98
CA THR A 58 -8.12 7.71 1.51
C THR A 58 -7.84 8.69 0.38
N GLU A 59 -6.58 8.83 -0.02
CA GLU A 59 -6.10 9.73 -1.07
C GLU A 59 -6.43 11.22 -0.86
N VAL A 60 -6.83 11.62 0.34
CA VAL A 60 -7.10 13.00 0.77
C VAL A 60 -6.94 13.10 2.28
N TYR A 61 -6.79 14.32 2.81
CA TYR A 61 -6.85 14.53 4.27
C TYR A 61 -8.31 14.54 4.71
N SER A 62 -8.85 13.34 4.91
CA SER A 62 -10.27 13.12 5.19
C SER A 62 -10.77 13.89 6.41
N ASN A 63 -10.07 13.80 7.55
CA ASN A 63 -10.50 14.40 8.81
C ASN A 63 -10.58 15.93 8.78
N THR A 64 -9.68 16.60 8.05
CA THR A 64 -9.60 18.06 8.01
C THR A 64 -10.43 18.69 6.88
N GLY A 65 -11.30 17.91 6.23
CA GLY A 65 -12.25 18.41 5.22
C GLY A 65 -11.83 18.19 3.77
N GLY A 66 -10.98 17.18 3.50
CA GLY A 66 -10.68 16.72 2.15
C GLY A 66 -9.66 17.58 1.40
N GLN A 67 -8.54 17.92 2.05
CA GLN A 67 -7.40 18.54 1.38
C GLN A 67 -6.67 17.54 0.48
N ALA A 68 -6.08 18.04 -0.60
CA ALA A 68 -5.18 17.26 -1.44
C ALA A 68 -3.94 16.81 -0.64
N SER A 69 -3.56 15.55 -0.79
CA SER A 69 -2.33 14.94 -0.30
C SER A 69 -1.42 14.56 -1.48
N LYS A 70 -0.18 14.12 -1.20
CA LYS A 70 0.62 13.45 -2.25
C LYS A 70 0.04 12.10 -2.70
N ALA A 71 -0.90 11.52 -1.94
CA ALA A 71 -1.66 10.35 -2.34
C ALA A 71 -2.86 10.67 -3.25
N THR A 72 -3.32 11.94 -3.29
CA THR A 72 -4.39 12.34 -4.21
C THR A 72 -4.01 12.00 -5.66
N PRO A 73 -4.87 11.32 -6.43
CA PRO A 73 -4.59 10.96 -7.81
C PRO A 73 -4.74 12.16 -8.74
N ARG A 74 -4.20 12.03 -9.95
CA ARG A 74 -4.46 12.99 -11.03
C ARG A 74 -5.97 13.12 -11.28
N ALA A 75 -6.40 14.29 -11.74
CA ALA A 75 -7.79 14.65 -12.06
C ALA A 75 -8.73 14.77 -10.85
N ALA A 76 -8.40 14.22 -9.69
CA ALA A 76 -9.24 14.34 -8.51
C ALA A 76 -9.27 15.78 -8.01
N THR A 77 -10.48 16.27 -7.75
CA THR A 77 -10.71 17.55 -7.08
C THR A 77 -10.67 17.36 -5.57
N ALA A 78 -10.00 18.29 -4.90
CA ALA A 78 -9.89 18.36 -3.44
C ALA A 78 -9.60 19.80 -3.05
N ARG A 79 -9.65 20.15 -1.76
CA ARG A 79 -9.18 21.49 -1.33
C ARG A 79 -7.69 21.62 -1.68
N PHE A 80 -7.30 22.77 -2.21
CA PHE A 80 -5.97 23.04 -2.80
C PHE A 80 -5.67 22.31 -4.13
N ALA A 81 -6.64 21.59 -4.71
CA ALA A 81 -6.58 21.00 -6.05
C ALA A 81 -7.96 21.10 -6.73
N THR A 82 -8.59 22.29 -6.68
CA THR A 82 -9.97 22.50 -7.15
C THR A 82 -10.12 22.32 -8.67
N SER A 83 -9.09 22.63 -9.44
CA SER A 83 -9.02 22.39 -10.89
C SER A 83 -8.60 20.96 -11.26
N GLY A 84 -8.73 20.01 -10.33
CA GLY A 84 -8.13 18.68 -10.42
C GLY A 84 -6.61 18.71 -10.20
N LYS A 85 -6.10 17.70 -9.49
CA LYS A 85 -4.66 17.55 -9.28
C LYS A 85 -3.94 17.25 -10.60
N LYS A 86 -2.89 18.02 -10.89
CA LYS A 86 -2.13 17.95 -12.15
C LYS A 86 -1.00 16.93 -12.14
N THR A 87 -0.57 16.47 -10.97
CA THR A 87 0.55 15.52 -10.81
C THR A 87 0.02 14.12 -10.51
N PRO A 88 0.75 13.06 -10.88
CA PRO A 88 0.36 11.69 -10.53
C PRO A 88 0.39 11.48 -9.02
N ARG A 89 -0.27 10.42 -8.55
CA ARG A 89 -0.16 9.96 -7.16
C ARG A 89 1.30 9.55 -6.87
N LYS A 90 1.86 9.94 -5.72
CA LYS A 90 3.11 9.35 -5.24
C LYS A 90 2.89 7.87 -4.96
N ASP A 91 3.69 6.97 -5.51
CA ASP A 91 3.53 5.54 -5.23
C ASP A 91 4.39 5.10 -4.03
N LEU A 92 3.78 5.05 -2.84
CA LEU A 92 4.47 4.66 -1.60
C LEU A 92 4.89 3.18 -1.61
N ALA A 93 4.11 2.31 -2.24
CA ALA A 93 4.44 0.88 -2.32
C ALA A 93 5.72 0.70 -3.14
N LEU A 94 5.77 1.27 -4.35
CA LEU A 94 6.95 1.22 -5.21
C LEU A 94 8.17 1.87 -4.56
N THR A 95 7.98 2.95 -3.81
CA THR A 95 9.06 3.58 -3.04
C THR A 95 9.61 2.62 -1.98
N ALA A 96 8.73 1.96 -1.22
CA ALA A 96 9.14 1.01 -0.18
C ALA A 96 9.79 -0.27 -0.75
N LEU A 97 9.41 -0.71 -1.95
CA LEU A 97 10.11 -1.80 -2.65
C LEU A 97 11.59 -1.51 -2.85
N GLY A 98 11.94 -0.24 -3.08
CA GLY A 98 13.32 0.19 -3.32
C GLY A 98 14.29 -0.11 -2.18
N TYR A 99 13.81 -0.30 -0.95
CA TYR A 99 14.68 -0.67 0.18
C TYR A 99 15.12 -2.14 0.13
N GLY A 100 14.30 -3.02 -0.44
CA GLY A 100 14.58 -4.45 -0.57
C GLY A 100 14.50 -5.29 0.71
N ASN A 101 14.52 -4.66 1.89
CA ASN A 101 14.48 -5.32 3.21
C ASN A 101 13.15 -5.12 3.97
N CYS A 102 12.13 -4.61 3.30
CA CYS A 102 10.81 -4.35 3.88
C CYS A 102 9.76 -5.23 3.21
N TYR A 103 8.87 -5.86 3.97
CA TYR A 103 7.66 -6.45 3.41
C TYR A 103 6.72 -5.32 2.95
N VAL A 104 6.17 -5.40 1.74
CA VAL A 104 5.27 -4.38 1.20
C VAL A 104 4.03 -5.03 0.64
N ALA A 105 2.85 -4.60 1.05
CA ALA A 105 1.60 -5.03 0.44
C ALA A 105 0.71 -3.84 0.07
N ARG A 106 0.03 -3.97 -1.07
CA ARG A 106 -1.09 -3.12 -1.45
C ARG A 106 -2.35 -3.97 -1.46
N VAL A 107 -3.34 -3.56 -0.67
CA VAL A 107 -4.57 -4.34 -0.42
C VAL A 107 -5.81 -3.50 -0.69
N ALA A 108 -6.90 -4.17 -1.04
CA ALA A 108 -8.23 -3.61 -1.11
C ALA A 108 -9.24 -4.72 -0.76
N MET A 109 -9.80 -4.65 0.44
CA MET A 109 -10.63 -5.72 1.01
C MET A 109 -11.86 -6.04 0.13
N GLY A 110 -12.49 -5.03 -0.47
CA GLY A 110 -13.64 -5.24 -1.35
C GLY A 110 -13.29 -5.94 -2.67
N ALA A 111 -12.03 -5.89 -3.11
CA ALA A 111 -11.57 -6.59 -4.30
C ALA A 111 -11.13 -8.03 -4.01
N SER A 112 -10.44 -8.25 -2.89
CA SER A 112 -10.09 -9.58 -2.40
C SER A 112 -9.82 -9.55 -0.89
N ASP A 113 -10.74 -10.14 -0.13
CA ASP A 113 -10.61 -10.39 1.29
C ASP A 113 -9.50 -11.42 1.58
N ALA A 114 -9.44 -12.49 0.80
CA ALA A 114 -8.41 -13.53 0.91
C ALA A 114 -7.00 -12.97 0.73
N GLN A 115 -6.79 -12.11 -0.27
CA GLN A 115 -5.50 -11.44 -0.47
C GLN A 115 -5.16 -10.49 0.69
N THR A 116 -6.17 -9.78 1.21
CA THR A 116 -6.01 -8.88 2.35
C THR A 116 -5.57 -9.66 3.60
N VAL A 117 -6.28 -10.73 3.97
CA VAL A 117 -5.92 -11.58 5.11
C VAL A 117 -4.51 -12.15 4.94
N LYS A 118 -4.19 -12.66 3.74
CA LYS A 118 -2.86 -13.19 3.44
C LYS A 118 -1.76 -12.14 3.64
N ALA A 119 -1.98 -10.91 3.18
CA ALA A 119 -1.02 -9.81 3.35
C ALA A 119 -0.78 -9.48 4.83
N PHE A 120 -1.82 -9.45 5.65
CA PHE A 120 -1.69 -9.19 7.09
C PHE A 120 -0.94 -10.31 7.82
N VAL A 121 -1.24 -11.58 7.50
CA VAL A 121 -0.56 -12.74 8.08
C VAL A 121 0.91 -12.75 7.70
N GLU A 122 1.24 -12.53 6.42
CA GLU A 122 2.63 -12.48 5.97
C GLU A 122 3.39 -11.29 6.55
N ALA A 123 2.77 -10.11 6.63
CA ALA A 123 3.37 -8.93 7.21
C ALA A 123 3.70 -9.12 8.70
N GLU A 124 2.78 -9.68 9.49
CA GLU A 124 3.00 -9.97 10.91
C GLU A 124 4.14 -10.99 11.09
N ALA A 125 4.11 -12.07 10.31
CA ALA A 125 5.08 -13.15 10.40
C ALA A 125 6.49 -12.74 9.94
N TYR A 126 6.61 -11.74 9.06
CA TYR A 126 7.90 -11.24 8.59
C TYR A 126 8.72 -10.68 9.75
N ASP A 127 9.95 -11.17 9.95
CA ASP A 127 10.82 -10.67 11.02
C ASP A 127 11.59 -9.43 10.56
N GLY A 128 10.89 -8.31 10.50
CA GLY A 128 11.42 -7.06 9.97
C GLY A 128 10.31 -6.03 9.73
N PRO A 129 10.65 -4.89 9.10
CA PRO A 129 9.70 -3.84 8.81
C PRO A 129 8.70 -4.34 7.76
N ALA A 130 7.42 -4.06 7.99
CA ALA A 130 6.36 -4.35 7.03
C ALA A 130 5.45 -3.14 6.86
N ILE A 131 5.01 -2.88 5.63
CA ILE A 131 4.02 -1.86 5.33
C ILE A 131 2.88 -2.44 4.49
N ILE A 132 1.65 -2.19 4.93
CA ILE A 132 0.42 -2.51 4.22
C ILE A 132 -0.26 -1.19 3.87
N ILE A 133 -0.50 -0.96 2.58
CA ILE A 133 -1.22 0.20 2.06
C ILE A 133 -2.60 -0.28 1.63
N ALA A 134 -3.61 0.07 2.42
CA ALA A 134 -4.99 -0.37 2.25
C ALA A 134 -5.84 0.74 1.64
N TYR A 135 -6.44 0.46 0.48
CA TYR A 135 -7.41 1.37 -0.11
C TYR A 135 -8.60 1.53 0.86
N SER A 136 -8.86 2.78 1.26
CA SER A 136 -9.85 3.14 2.25
C SER A 136 -10.84 4.11 1.61
N HIS A 137 -12.03 3.63 1.25
CA HIS A 137 -13.06 4.50 0.69
C HIS A 137 -13.49 5.56 1.72
N CYS A 138 -13.77 6.77 1.25
CA CYS A 138 -14.11 7.90 2.11
C CYS A 138 -15.26 8.70 1.51
N ILE A 139 -16.08 9.32 2.36
CA ILE A 139 -17.16 10.22 1.95
C ILE A 139 -16.66 11.36 1.04
N ALA A 140 -15.39 11.75 1.15
CA ALA A 140 -14.76 12.76 0.30
C ALA A 140 -14.64 12.32 -1.18
N HIS A 141 -14.74 11.02 -1.48
CA HIS A 141 -14.80 10.51 -2.85
C HIS A 141 -16.16 10.82 -3.50
N GLY A 142 -17.22 10.90 -2.69
CA GLY A 142 -18.56 11.30 -3.12
C GLY A 142 -19.26 10.25 -3.99
N PHE A 143 -19.40 9.06 -3.45
CA PHE A 143 -20.25 7.98 -3.95
C PHE A 143 -21.03 7.38 -2.75
N PRO A 144 -22.13 6.63 -2.95
CA PRO A 144 -23.06 6.27 -1.88
C PRO A 144 -22.53 5.14 -0.97
N ILE A 145 -21.59 5.47 -0.08
CA ILE A 145 -20.99 4.53 0.87
C ILE A 145 -22.03 4.05 1.89
N GLU A 146 -22.93 4.94 2.29
CA GLU A 146 -24.06 4.69 3.20
C GLU A 146 -25.03 3.62 2.68
N GLU A 147 -25.07 3.39 1.37
CA GLU A 147 -25.84 2.31 0.73
C GLU A 147 -25.06 0.98 0.68
N GLY A 148 -23.91 0.89 1.35
CA GLY A 148 -23.07 -0.31 1.37
C GLY A 148 -22.19 -0.48 0.13
N LYS A 149 -22.08 0.54 -0.75
CA LYS A 149 -21.30 0.47 -1.99
C LYS A 149 -19.78 0.56 -1.81
N GLY A 150 -19.31 0.74 -0.58
CA GLY A 150 -17.89 0.87 -0.27
C GLY A 150 -17.02 -0.28 -0.83
N LEU A 151 -17.41 -1.54 -0.60
CA LEU A 151 -16.62 -2.70 -1.05
C LEU A 151 -16.71 -2.91 -2.57
N GLU A 152 -17.89 -2.75 -3.16
CA GLU A 152 -18.09 -2.77 -4.62
C GLU A 152 -17.20 -1.73 -5.30
N HIS A 153 -17.08 -0.54 -4.71
CA HIS A 153 -16.21 0.52 -5.22
C HIS A 153 -14.72 0.17 -5.12
N GLN A 154 -14.28 -0.47 -4.03
CA GLN A 154 -12.89 -0.95 -3.97
C GLN A 154 -12.61 -1.99 -5.07
N LYS A 155 -13.58 -2.87 -5.32
CA LYS A 155 -13.49 -3.83 -6.42
C LYS A 155 -13.40 -3.15 -7.79
N LEU A 156 -14.20 -2.11 -8.01
CA LEU A 156 -14.15 -1.28 -9.22
C LEU A 156 -12.74 -0.68 -9.43
N ALA A 157 -12.12 -0.14 -8.37
CA ALA A 157 -10.77 0.42 -8.41
C ALA A 157 -9.70 -0.62 -8.82
N VAL A 158 -9.85 -1.87 -8.38
CA VAL A 158 -8.94 -2.96 -8.78
C VAL A 158 -9.25 -3.46 -10.19
N ASP A 159 -10.53 -3.64 -10.53
CA ASP A 159 -10.95 -4.19 -11.82
C ASP A 159 -10.61 -3.25 -12.99
N CYS A 160 -10.57 -1.93 -12.79
CA CYS A 160 -10.09 -0.97 -13.80
C CYS A 160 -8.56 -0.83 -13.83
N GLY A 161 -7.84 -1.51 -12.93
CA GLY A 161 -6.39 -1.48 -12.83
C GLY A 161 -5.82 -0.27 -12.08
N TYR A 162 -6.67 0.63 -11.55
CA TYR A 162 -6.24 1.81 -10.80
C TYR A 162 -5.49 1.48 -9.50
N TRP A 163 -5.91 0.41 -8.83
CA TRP A 163 -5.32 -0.06 -7.57
C TRP A 163 -4.81 -1.50 -7.68
N PRO A 164 -3.61 -1.75 -8.25
CA PRO A 164 -3.10 -3.11 -8.37
C PRO A 164 -2.80 -3.72 -6.99
N LEU A 165 -3.35 -4.91 -6.74
CA LEU A 165 -3.05 -5.70 -5.55
C LEU A 165 -1.69 -6.36 -5.70
N MET A 166 -0.84 -6.23 -4.69
CA MET A 166 0.50 -6.79 -4.71
C MET A 166 1.03 -7.10 -3.32
N ARG A 167 1.97 -8.03 -3.26
CA ARG A 167 2.76 -8.37 -2.07
C ARG A 167 4.21 -8.55 -2.47
N PHE A 168 5.11 -7.91 -1.74
CA PHE A 168 6.55 -8.10 -1.83
C PHE A 168 7.04 -8.67 -0.52
N ASN A 169 7.56 -9.89 -0.58
CA ASN A 169 8.08 -10.60 0.57
C ASN A 169 9.58 -10.91 0.37
N PRO A 170 10.47 -10.14 1.03
CA PRO A 170 11.91 -10.35 0.91
C PRO A 170 12.37 -11.78 1.26
N ALA A 171 11.68 -12.45 2.19
CA ALA A 171 12.05 -13.80 2.63
C ALA A 171 11.93 -14.86 1.51
N LEU A 172 11.17 -14.58 0.45
CA LEU A 172 11.04 -15.49 -0.70
C LEU A 172 12.32 -15.55 -1.53
N VAL A 173 13.15 -14.51 -1.50
CA VAL A 173 14.47 -14.51 -2.17
C VAL A 173 15.34 -15.64 -1.62
N LEU A 174 15.33 -15.85 -0.30
CA LEU A 174 16.08 -16.94 0.36
C LEU A 174 15.59 -18.33 -0.04
N GLN A 175 14.36 -18.43 -0.55
CA GLN A 175 13.76 -19.66 -1.07
C GLN A 175 13.95 -19.81 -2.59
N GLY A 176 14.69 -18.91 -3.24
CA GLY A 176 14.83 -18.88 -4.70
C GLY A 176 13.53 -18.56 -5.45
N LYS A 177 12.57 -17.90 -4.79
CA LYS A 177 11.28 -17.50 -5.37
C LYS A 177 11.25 -16.00 -5.65
N ASN A 178 10.38 -15.60 -6.58
CA ASN A 178 10.17 -14.18 -6.87
C ASN A 178 9.51 -13.48 -5.65
N PRO A 179 10.18 -12.50 -5.03
CA PRO A 179 9.64 -11.77 -3.88
C PRO A 179 8.41 -10.92 -4.23
N LEU A 180 8.24 -10.47 -5.48
CA LEU A 180 7.12 -9.65 -5.91
C LEU A 180 6.00 -10.50 -6.54
N GLN A 181 4.88 -10.62 -5.83
CA GLN A 181 3.63 -11.15 -6.38
C GLN A 181 2.67 -10.00 -6.70
N ILE A 182 2.16 -9.98 -7.92
CA ILE A 182 1.05 -9.13 -8.33
C ILE A 182 -0.21 -10.01 -8.28
N ASP A 183 -1.12 -9.71 -7.36
CA ASP A 183 -2.29 -10.53 -7.05
C ASP A 183 -3.55 -10.11 -7.82
N SER A 184 -3.51 -8.96 -8.51
CA SER A 184 -4.55 -8.51 -9.43
C SER A 184 -4.13 -8.67 -10.89
N LYS A 185 -5.09 -8.61 -11.81
CA LYS A 185 -4.83 -8.57 -13.26
C LYS A 185 -4.83 -7.13 -13.77
N PRO A 186 -4.18 -6.84 -14.92
CA PRO A 186 -4.37 -5.57 -15.62
C PRO A 186 -5.85 -5.25 -15.82
N GLY A 187 -6.17 -3.95 -15.86
CA GLY A 187 -7.56 -3.46 -15.90
C GLY A 187 -8.41 -4.16 -16.96
N LYS A 188 -9.54 -4.74 -16.53
CA LYS A 188 -10.53 -5.43 -17.37
C LYS A 188 -11.62 -4.50 -17.89
N ILE A 189 -11.73 -3.33 -17.26
CA ILE A 189 -12.72 -2.28 -17.58
C ILE A 189 -12.00 -0.94 -17.74
N PRO A 190 -12.58 0.04 -18.46
CA PRO A 190 -11.99 1.35 -18.63
C PRO A 190 -11.83 2.11 -17.31
N VAL A 191 -10.74 2.86 -17.16
CA VAL A 191 -10.47 3.69 -15.96
C VAL A 191 -11.54 4.77 -15.81
N GLU A 192 -12.10 5.24 -16.91
CA GLU A 192 -13.17 6.23 -16.99
C GLU A 192 -14.44 5.79 -16.24
N GLN A 193 -14.71 4.47 -16.16
CA GLN A 193 -15.83 3.96 -15.38
C GLN A 193 -15.63 4.19 -13.88
N TYR A 194 -14.40 4.03 -13.39
CA TYR A 194 -14.03 4.36 -12.01
C TYR A 194 -14.08 5.86 -11.76
N LEU A 195 -13.49 6.67 -12.65
CA LEU A 195 -13.53 8.13 -12.52
C LEU A 195 -14.98 8.66 -12.53
N GLY A 196 -15.83 8.11 -13.40
CA GLY A 196 -17.24 8.44 -13.51
C GLY A 196 -18.11 7.93 -12.35
N ALA A 197 -17.58 7.11 -11.44
CA ALA A 197 -18.32 6.67 -10.25
C ALA A 197 -18.27 7.73 -9.14
N GLU A 198 -17.19 8.50 -9.03
CA GLU A 198 -16.93 9.37 -7.88
C GLU A 198 -17.21 10.85 -8.18
N GLN A 199 -17.82 11.56 -7.22
CA GLN A 199 -18.08 12.99 -7.35
C GLN A 199 -16.80 13.82 -7.45
N ARG A 200 -15.70 13.40 -6.81
CA ARG A 200 -14.43 14.14 -6.85
C ARG A 200 -13.83 14.27 -8.25
N TYR A 201 -14.24 13.47 -9.22
CA TYR A 201 -13.89 13.65 -10.64
C TYR A 201 -14.99 14.36 -11.43
N LYS A 202 -16.27 14.10 -11.12
CA LYS A 202 -17.42 14.73 -11.79
C LYS A 202 -17.45 16.25 -11.64
N VAL A 203 -17.00 16.78 -10.50
CA VAL A 203 -16.95 18.24 -10.27
C VAL A 203 -16.08 18.94 -11.30
N LEU A 204 -14.92 18.37 -11.65
CA LEU A 204 -14.06 18.94 -12.68
C LEU A 204 -14.74 18.88 -14.05
N HIS A 205 -15.34 17.74 -14.40
CA HIS A 205 -16.06 17.59 -15.67
C HIS A 205 -17.23 18.58 -15.81
N ALA A 206 -17.86 18.98 -14.70
CA ALA A 206 -18.94 19.98 -14.71
C ALA A 206 -18.43 21.43 -14.82
N THR A 207 -17.22 21.72 -14.34
CA THR A 207 -16.67 23.09 -14.25
C THR A 207 -15.71 23.43 -15.39
N ASP A 208 -14.94 22.46 -15.85
CA ASP A 208 -13.96 22.58 -16.93
C ASP A 208 -13.87 21.24 -17.69
N PRO A 209 -14.76 21.00 -18.67
CA PRO A 209 -14.82 19.73 -19.39
C PRO A 209 -13.55 19.42 -20.19
N GLU A 210 -12.93 20.43 -20.81
CA GLU A 210 -11.70 20.25 -21.60
C GLU A 210 -10.55 19.77 -20.72
N GLU A 211 -10.35 20.41 -19.57
CA GLU A 211 -9.31 20.01 -18.63
C GLU A 211 -9.64 18.66 -17.97
N ALA A 212 -10.92 18.38 -17.70
CA ALA A 212 -11.35 17.08 -17.19
C ALA A 212 -10.98 15.95 -18.15
N HIS A 213 -11.24 16.12 -19.45
CA HIS A 213 -10.90 15.14 -20.49
C HIS A 213 -9.40 14.96 -20.58
N ARG A 214 -8.64 16.06 -20.59
CA ARG A 214 -7.17 16.02 -20.63
C ARG A 214 -6.57 15.30 -19.42
N LEU A 215 -7.03 15.61 -18.21
CA LEU A 215 -6.53 14.98 -16.99
C LEU A 215 -6.99 13.53 -16.83
N ALA A 216 -8.19 13.17 -17.30
CA ALA A 216 -8.66 11.79 -17.32
C ALA A 216 -7.80 10.92 -18.24
N ALA A 217 -7.46 11.41 -19.44
CA ALA A 217 -6.54 10.71 -20.36
C ALA A 217 -5.16 10.49 -19.71
N LEU A 218 -4.59 11.53 -19.09
CA LEU A 218 -3.34 11.41 -18.36
C LEU A 218 -3.44 10.47 -17.14
N ALA A 219 -4.60 10.39 -16.48
CA ALA A 219 -4.80 9.46 -15.37
C ALA A 219 -4.83 8.01 -15.86
N ALA A 220 -5.43 7.76 -17.03
CA ALA A 220 -5.36 6.45 -17.68
C ALA A 220 -3.92 6.07 -18.07
N GLU A 221 -3.12 7.03 -18.56
CA GLU A 221 -1.68 6.84 -18.79
C GLU A 221 -0.91 6.52 -17.51
N ASP A 222 -1.19 7.20 -16.39
CA ASP A 222 -0.57 6.92 -15.08
C ASP A 222 -0.84 5.47 -14.64
N VAL A 223 -2.06 4.97 -14.86
CA VAL A 223 -2.44 3.56 -14.58
C VAL A 223 -1.62 2.61 -15.45
N GLN A 224 -1.55 2.86 -16.77
CA GLN A 224 -0.74 2.04 -17.68
C GLN A 224 0.75 2.05 -17.30
N TYR A 225 1.29 3.21 -16.93
CA TYR A 225 2.66 3.35 -16.47
C TYR A 225 2.92 2.50 -15.23
N THR A 226 2.03 2.55 -14.24
CA THR A 226 2.15 1.75 -13.00
C THR A 226 2.20 0.26 -13.30
N TRP A 227 1.35 -0.24 -14.18
CA TRP A 227 1.36 -1.64 -14.61
C TRP A 227 2.65 -2.03 -15.32
N LYS A 228 3.13 -1.20 -16.26
CA LYS A 228 4.41 -1.43 -16.95
C LYS A 228 5.58 -1.52 -15.96
N VAL A 229 5.61 -0.63 -14.96
CA VAL A 229 6.64 -0.65 -13.91
C VAL A 229 6.55 -1.92 -13.06
N LEU A 230 5.36 -2.29 -12.59
CA LEU A 230 5.16 -3.49 -11.77
C LEU A 230 5.55 -4.77 -12.51
N GLU A 231 5.12 -4.91 -13.77
CA GLU A 231 5.48 -6.06 -14.61
C GLU A 231 6.99 -6.11 -14.90
N GLY A 232 7.61 -4.96 -15.15
CA GLY A 232 9.06 -4.84 -15.32
C GLY A 232 9.84 -5.24 -14.07
N LEU A 233 9.39 -4.77 -12.90
CA LEU A 233 9.96 -5.16 -11.61
C LEU A 233 9.77 -6.65 -11.33
N GLN A 234 8.58 -7.20 -11.59
CA GLN A 234 8.31 -8.62 -11.40
C GLN A 234 9.25 -9.48 -12.23
N LYS A 235 9.45 -9.15 -13.51
CA LYS A 235 10.44 -9.81 -14.38
C LYS A 235 11.87 -9.68 -13.86
N THR A 236 12.24 -8.51 -13.34
CA THR A 236 13.57 -8.26 -12.76
C THR A 236 13.85 -9.11 -11.53
N PHE A 237 12.80 -9.44 -10.77
CA PHE A 237 12.87 -10.29 -9.58
C PHE A 237 12.72 -11.79 -9.87
N GLU A 238 12.55 -12.20 -11.12
CA GLU A 238 12.53 -13.63 -11.47
C GLU A 238 13.87 -14.27 -11.09
N PRO A 239 13.85 -15.42 -10.40
CA PRO A 239 15.07 -16.14 -10.09
C PRO A 239 15.76 -16.56 -11.39
N ALA A 240 17.08 -16.36 -11.45
CA ALA A 240 17.88 -16.78 -12.60
C ALA A 240 17.69 -18.29 -12.84
N ALA A 241 17.52 -18.69 -14.11
CA ALA A 241 17.46 -20.11 -14.46
C ALA A 241 18.71 -20.83 -13.96
N ALA A 242 18.51 -22.00 -13.34
CA ALA A 242 19.58 -22.83 -12.78
C ALA A 242 20.67 -23.06 -13.84
N GLY A 243 21.82 -22.39 -13.68
CA GLY A 243 22.95 -22.46 -14.61
C GLY A 243 23.48 -21.12 -15.14
N SER A 244 22.77 -20.00 -14.93
CA SER A 244 23.30 -18.67 -15.29
C SER A 244 23.88 -17.96 -14.07
N ALA A 245 25.21 -17.94 -13.97
CA ALA A 245 25.96 -17.17 -12.97
C ALA A 245 25.92 -15.67 -13.33
N GLY A 246 24.76 -15.03 -13.14
CA GLY A 246 24.61 -13.59 -13.20
C GLY A 246 24.44 -13.02 -11.79
N ALA A 247 25.31 -12.09 -11.40
CA ALA A 247 25.11 -11.27 -10.20
C ALA A 247 23.93 -10.30 -10.42
N GLY A 248 22.70 -10.82 -10.43
CA GLY A 248 21.48 -10.03 -10.58
C GLY A 248 20.91 -9.57 -9.22
N SER A 249 19.96 -8.63 -9.26
CA SER A 249 19.23 -8.06 -8.12
C SER A 249 18.83 -9.06 -7.00
N PRO A 250 18.44 -10.32 -7.27
CA PRO A 250 18.13 -11.29 -6.22
C PRO A 250 19.32 -11.57 -5.26
N ALA A 251 20.56 -11.56 -5.76
CA ALA A 251 21.74 -11.84 -4.93
C ALA A 251 22.08 -10.69 -3.97
N LEU A 252 21.77 -9.44 -4.33
CA LEU A 252 21.94 -8.28 -3.46
C LEU A 252 20.85 -8.26 -2.38
N LEU A 253 19.60 -8.53 -2.74
CA LEU A 253 18.47 -8.63 -1.82
C LEU A 253 18.67 -9.74 -0.79
N ALA A 254 19.18 -10.89 -1.22
CA ALA A 254 19.53 -12.00 -0.33
C ALA A 254 20.55 -11.58 0.74
N LYS A 255 21.59 -10.81 0.35
CA LYS A 255 22.57 -10.26 1.30
C LYS A 255 21.92 -9.28 2.27
N THR A 256 21.07 -8.38 1.78
CA THR A 256 20.34 -7.42 2.63
C THR A 256 19.40 -8.10 3.63
N CYS A 257 18.81 -9.24 3.25
CA CYS A 257 17.98 -10.06 4.15
C CYS A 257 18.79 -10.81 5.21
N GLN A 258 20.06 -11.13 4.94
CA GLN A 258 20.93 -11.89 5.85
C GLN A 258 21.70 -11.01 6.86
N THR A 259 21.82 -9.71 6.58
CA THR A 259 22.59 -8.76 7.40
C THR A 259 21.76 -7.99 8.43
N ASN A 260 20.45 -8.24 8.50
CA ASN A 260 19.55 -7.68 9.51
C ASN A 260 19.13 -8.79 10.47
#